data_AF-A0A6N9FE72-F1
#
_entry.id   AF-A0A6N9FE72-F1
#
_cell.length_a   1.000
_cell.length_b   1.000
_cell.length_c   1.000
_cell.angle_alpha   90.00
_cell.angle_beta   90.00
_cell.angle_gamma   90.00
#
_symmetry.space_group_name_H-M   'P 1'
#
loop_
_entity.id
_entity.type
_entity.pdbx_description
1 polymer ?
#
loop_
_entity_poly.entity_id
_entity_poly.type
_entity_poly.pdbx_seq_one_letter_code
_entity_poly.pdbx_strand_id
1 'polypeptide(L)'
;MLSWCAGFPRTGSGFWCARASPAGPRSTTATAGRWTARSTSWSTTCTTSSTAISGWTLPSSGARSGRCCRLADASPANGATSPLEGLLAGLRLALGAGTVARQREALGGVVDWPAVAGLVAYHRVGALFLAGVRTGGVEVPDPEVARRLALLRRRGVLRGARQYAAMCRVTDALDAAGIPSLILKGLPLGQRLYGSPFAKSSIDVDLLVPEDGFGAAAGLLRELGWRRTVPDFRETPARMRWYDSVQKEHVFTGRGSRIELHRRLLSNPFLFDPPFDALHSRALCVEVGPDRFCTLGDADQLVYLGCHGSCHYWQRLKWLCDFAALLRTMGDDCLEQAAAAGRRARLETAIGAVLLLCRQHLQVEPPQPIAALARDGAPVRLVTGLSRRAWKPRGGLRRIAWKTSSRVGRFVIGTGFRFRLHEARALLVRYQVFARLDLPDRLFWLYPLLWPLFGALRLRHAPGGTRPLVKAGPAPR
;
A
#
# COMPACT_ATOMS: atom_id res chain seq x y z
N MET A 1 -42.09 -38.43 14.06
CA MET A 1 -42.41 -38.84 12.68
C MET A 1 -41.16 -38.56 11.83
N LEU A 2 -40.23 -39.52 11.78
CA LEU A 2 -39.99 -40.47 10.66
C LEU A 2 -39.43 -39.73 9.43
N SER A 3 -38.28 -40.05 8.81
CA SER A 3 -37.39 -41.22 8.88
C SER A 3 -36.07 -40.94 8.13
N TRP A 4 -34.95 -41.48 8.62
CA TRP A 4 -33.86 -42.26 7.95
C TRP A 4 -33.24 -41.77 6.60
N CYS A 5 -31.97 -42.00 6.24
CA CYS A 5 -30.88 -42.84 6.75
C CYS A 5 -29.51 -42.45 6.13
N ALA A 6 -28.42 -42.84 6.83
CA ALA A 6 -27.07 -43.33 6.41
C ALA A 6 -26.49 -43.01 5.00
N GLY A 7 -25.19 -42.85 4.75
CA GLY A 7 -23.96 -43.17 5.48
C GLY A 7 -22.86 -43.64 4.51
N PHE A 8 -21.68 -43.03 4.59
CA PHE A 8 -20.33 -43.60 4.33
C PHE A 8 -19.76 -43.80 2.89
N PRO A 9 -18.43 -43.99 2.72
CA PRO A 9 -17.56 -43.12 1.90
C PRO A 9 -16.80 -43.88 0.78
N ARG A 10 -16.00 -43.18 -0.06
CA ARG A 10 -14.67 -43.61 -0.59
C ARG A 10 -14.16 -42.73 -1.74
N THR A 11 -12.96 -42.15 -1.57
CA THR A 11 -11.71 -42.35 -2.35
C THR A 11 -11.78 -42.18 -3.88
N GLY A 12 -10.82 -41.42 -4.43
CA GLY A 12 -10.29 -41.73 -5.76
C GLY A 12 -9.96 -40.52 -6.63
N SER A 13 -8.66 -40.28 -6.78
CA SER A 13 -7.94 -39.95 -8.03
C SER A 13 -8.46 -38.83 -8.93
N GLY A 14 -7.54 -37.89 -9.18
CA GLY A 14 -7.73 -36.75 -10.05
C GLY A 14 -8.03 -37.08 -11.51
N PHE A 15 -8.49 -36.05 -12.20
CA PHE A 15 -8.42 -35.96 -13.64
C PHE A 15 -8.04 -34.54 -14.04
N TRP A 16 -6.99 -34.47 -14.84
CA TRP A 16 -6.69 -33.35 -15.73
C TRP A 16 -7.90 -33.04 -16.59
N CYS A 17 -8.23 -31.76 -16.75
CA CYS A 17 -9.14 -31.33 -17.81
C CYS A 17 -8.50 -30.17 -18.57
N ALA A 18 -7.78 -30.54 -19.64
CA ALA A 18 -7.56 -29.69 -20.78
C ALA A 18 -8.86 -29.64 -21.61
N ARG A 19 -9.35 -28.43 -21.91
CA ARG A 19 -10.20 -28.14 -23.08
C ARG A 19 -9.75 -26.77 -23.59
N ALA A 20 -9.10 -26.66 -24.75
CA ALA A 20 -9.62 -26.87 -26.10
C ALA A 20 -10.71 -25.86 -26.45
N SER A 21 -10.28 -24.83 -27.19
CA SER A 21 -11.11 -23.88 -27.93
C SER A 21 -12.00 -24.56 -28.95
N PRO A 22 -13.10 -23.90 -29.35
CA PRO A 22 -13.47 -23.89 -30.76
C PRO A 22 -13.65 -22.46 -31.29
N ALA A 23 -12.97 -22.19 -32.40
CA ALA A 23 -13.30 -21.12 -33.33
C ALA A 23 -14.42 -21.60 -34.27
N GLY A 24 -15.34 -20.70 -34.65
CA GLY A 24 -16.33 -20.96 -35.69
C GLY A 24 -17.47 -19.93 -35.70
N PRO A 25 -17.70 -19.19 -36.80
CA PRO A 25 -18.38 -17.89 -36.77
C PRO A 25 -19.89 -17.98 -37.01
N ARG A 26 -20.65 -17.00 -36.50
CA ARG A 26 -21.94 -16.60 -37.06
C ARG A 26 -22.08 -15.09 -37.09
N SER A 27 -22.22 -14.59 -38.31
CA SER A 27 -22.73 -13.28 -38.66
C SER A 27 -24.23 -13.22 -38.41
N THR A 28 -24.70 -12.16 -37.75
CA THR A 28 -26.02 -11.56 -38.00
C THR A 28 -25.97 -10.08 -37.66
N THR A 29 -26.45 -9.31 -38.61
CA THR A 29 -26.56 -7.86 -38.70
C THR A 29 -27.60 -7.24 -37.78
N ALA A 30 -27.35 -5.95 -37.49
CA ALA A 30 -28.29 -4.86 -37.23
C ALA A 30 -29.05 -4.85 -35.88
N THR A 31 -28.75 -3.84 -35.05
CA THR A 31 -29.57 -2.61 -35.00
C THR A 31 -28.87 -1.51 -34.20
N ALA A 32 -28.82 -0.32 -34.79
CA ALA A 32 -28.22 0.87 -34.25
C ALA A 32 -29.16 1.54 -33.23
N GLY A 33 -28.79 1.53 -31.96
CA GLY A 33 -29.40 2.34 -30.90
C GLY A 33 -28.76 3.72 -30.82
N ARG A 34 -29.33 4.67 -31.57
CA ARG A 34 -28.96 6.09 -31.62
C ARG A 34 -29.25 6.76 -30.26
N TRP A 35 -28.22 7.06 -29.47
CA TRP A 35 -28.34 7.92 -28.29
C TRP A 35 -28.10 9.38 -28.70
N THR A 36 -29.18 10.14 -28.81
CA THR A 36 -29.17 11.58 -29.04
C THR A 36 -28.68 12.32 -27.80
N ALA A 37 -27.59 13.07 -27.96
CA ALA A 37 -27.13 14.06 -27.01
C ALA A 37 -28.12 15.24 -26.95
N ARG A 38 -28.62 15.58 -25.76
CA ARG A 38 -29.22 16.91 -25.51
C ARG A 38 -28.14 17.82 -24.95
N SER A 39 -27.76 18.79 -25.77
CA SER A 39 -27.07 20.01 -25.39
C SER A 39 -28.02 20.92 -24.62
N THR A 40 -27.67 21.29 -23.40
CA THR A 40 -28.21 22.50 -22.76
C THR A 40 -27.05 23.46 -22.52
N SER A 41 -27.03 24.50 -23.35
CA SER A 41 -26.24 25.71 -23.23
C SER A 41 -26.61 26.46 -21.94
N TRP A 42 -25.62 26.75 -21.11
CA TRP A 42 -25.71 27.83 -20.13
C TRP A 42 -24.51 28.74 -20.34
N SER A 43 -24.80 29.88 -20.95
CA SER A 43 -23.96 31.07 -21.00
C SER A 43 -24.02 31.77 -19.65
N THR A 44 -22.88 31.98 -19.01
CA THR A 44 -22.74 33.09 -18.05
C THR A 44 -21.29 33.54 -18.00
N THR A 45 -21.04 34.64 -18.70
CA THR A 45 -19.93 35.55 -18.50
C THR A 45 -20.07 36.18 -17.11
N CYS A 46 -19.01 36.23 -16.29
CA CYS A 46 -18.55 37.48 -15.67
C CYS A 46 -17.37 37.31 -14.69
N THR A 47 -16.36 38.12 -14.98
CA THR A 47 -15.49 38.90 -14.08
C THR A 47 -14.55 38.19 -13.09
N THR A 48 -13.28 38.21 -13.50
CA THR A 48 -12.10 38.31 -12.65
C THR A 48 -12.18 39.53 -11.72
N SER A 49 -12.00 39.30 -10.41
CA SER A 49 -11.52 40.33 -9.49
C SER A 49 -10.52 39.71 -8.52
N SER A 50 -9.27 40.16 -8.68
CA SER A 50 -8.16 40.00 -7.76
C SER A 50 -8.39 40.87 -6.54
N THR A 51 -8.27 40.32 -5.34
CA THR A 51 -8.00 41.14 -4.15
C THR A 51 -7.10 40.37 -3.21
N ALA A 52 -5.84 40.80 -3.17
CA ALA A 52 -4.88 40.45 -2.15
C ALA A 52 -5.29 41.15 -0.84
N ILE A 53 -5.32 40.40 0.26
CA ILE A 53 -5.38 40.99 1.60
C ILE A 53 -4.18 40.48 2.39
N SER A 54 -3.22 41.39 2.51
CA SER A 54 -2.09 41.39 3.43
C SER A 54 -2.54 41.65 4.87
N GLY A 55 -1.76 41.14 5.83
CA GLY A 55 -1.61 41.80 7.13
C GLY A 55 -2.18 41.02 8.31
N TRP A 56 -1.35 40.22 8.95
CA TRP A 56 -1.43 40.01 10.40
C TRP A 56 -0.02 40.04 11.00
N THR A 57 0.23 41.13 11.71
CA THR A 57 1.40 41.44 12.53
C THR A 57 1.41 40.61 13.82
N LEU A 58 2.58 40.07 14.16
CA LEU A 58 2.89 39.46 15.46
C LEU A 58 3.20 40.57 16.50
N PRO A 59 2.77 40.44 17.76
CA PRO A 59 3.44 41.08 18.87
C PRO A 59 4.44 40.13 19.52
N SER A 60 5.68 40.59 19.60
CA SER A 60 6.75 40.06 20.43
C SER A 60 6.62 40.56 21.87
N SER A 61 6.69 39.67 22.86
CA SER A 61 7.21 40.00 24.18
C SER A 61 7.91 38.78 24.77
N GLY A 62 9.05 39.03 25.42
CA GLY A 62 10.01 38.01 25.82
C GLY A 62 10.05 37.69 27.31
N ALA A 63 10.93 36.74 27.59
CA ALA A 63 11.69 36.50 28.83
C ALA A 63 11.11 35.57 29.93
N ARG A 64 11.72 34.37 29.94
CA ARG A 64 12.48 33.70 31.03
C ARG A 64 11.81 32.70 32.00
N SER A 65 12.55 31.58 32.08
CA SER A 65 12.76 30.63 33.18
C SER A 65 11.64 29.70 33.66
N GLY A 66 11.87 28.40 33.41
CA GLY A 66 11.99 27.43 34.49
C GLY A 66 10.71 26.83 35.05
N ARG A 67 10.27 25.71 34.47
CA ARG A 67 9.97 24.47 35.20
C ARG A 67 9.59 23.35 34.22
N CYS A 68 10.19 22.19 34.45
CA CYS A 68 9.92 20.93 33.78
C CYS A 68 8.55 20.42 34.25
N CYS A 69 7.47 20.80 33.55
CA CYS A 69 6.15 20.27 33.80
C CYS A 69 5.94 19.04 32.92
N ARG A 70 5.88 17.86 33.56
CA ARG A 70 5.36 16.64 32.95
C ARG A 70 3.96 16.95 32.41
N LEU A 71 3.79 16.87 31.09
CA LEU A 71 2.47 16.80 30.48
C LEU A 71 1.90 15.43 30.82
N ALA A 72 1.31 15.33 32.00
CA ALA A 72 0.30 14.32 32.27
C ALA A 72 -0.89 14.62 31.34
N ASP A 73 -1.37 13.57 30.70
CA ASP A 73 -2.54 13.58 29.82
C ASP A 73 -3.73 14.21 30.57
N ALA A 74 -4.09 15.44 30.21
CA ALA A 74 -5.37 16.01 30.59
C ALA A 74 -6.45 15.22 29.86
N SER A 75 -7.20 14.40 30.60
CA SER A 75 -8.39 13.73 30.09
C SER A 75 -9.40 14.79 29.64
N PRO A 76 -9.82 14.82 28.36
CA PRO A 76 -10.86 15.74 27.94
C PRO A 76 -12.20 15.31 28.53
N ALA A 77 -13.09 16.28 28.74
CA ALA A 77 -14.44 16.10 29.28
C ALA A 77 -15.15 14.86 28.72
N ASN A 78 -15.82 14.11 29.60
CA ASN A 78 -16.49 12.83 29.31
C ASN A 78 -17.28 12.89 27.99
N GLY A 79 -16.75 12.24 26.94
CA GLY A 79 -17.40 12.09 25.62
C GLY A 79 -16.61 12.61 24.42
N ALA A 80 -15.58 13.45 24.61
CA ALA A 80 -14.80 14.01 23.50
C ALA A 80 -13.83 12.98 22.88
N THR A 81 -14.03 12.65 21.62
CA THR A 81 -13.21 11.70 20.85
C THR A 81 -12.25 12.42 19.91
N SER A 82 -10.96 12.09 20.00
CA SER A 82 -9.93 12.67 19.11
C SER A 82 -10.14 12.26 17.64
N PRO A 83 -9.67 13.04 16.65
CA PRO A 83 -9.81 12.68 15.23
C PRO A 83 -9.18 11.34 14.84
N LEU A 84 -8.08 10.96 15.49
CA LEU A 84 -7.45 9.65 15.23
C LEU A 84 -8.31 8.51 15.77
N GLU A 85 -8.90 8.68 16.96
CA GLU A 85 -9.77 7.67 17.53
C GLU A 85 -11.09 7.55 16.76
N GLY A 86 -11.67 8.66 16.30
CA GLY A 86 -12.82 8.64 15.39
C GLY A 86 -12.53 7.91 14.08
N LEU A 87 -11.34 8.14 13.48
CA LEU A 87 -10.88 7.37 12.33
C LEU A 87 -10.79 5.87 12.67
N LEU A 88 -10.13 5.50 13.78
CA LEU A 88 -9.99 4.09 14.18
C LEU A 88 -11.35 3.45 14.44
N ALA A 89 -12.29 4.13 15.09
CA ALA A 89 -13.64 3.63 15.33
C ALA A 89 -14.37 3.30 14.02
N GLY A 90 -14.30 4.18 13.02
CA GLY A 90 -14.83 3.91 11.68
C GLY A 90 -14.15 2.71 11.00
N LEU A 91 -12.82 2.56 11.14
CA LEU A 91 -12.11 1.40 10.58
C LEU A 91 -12.47 0.09 11.29
N ARG A 92 -12.65 0.12 12.62
CA ARG A 92 -13.07 -1.05 13.41
C ARG A 92 -14.47 -1.52 13.01
N LEU A 93 -15.43 -0.61 12.85
CA LEU A 93 -16.76 -0.92 12.32
C LEU A 93 -16.69 -1.56 10.93
N ALA A 94 -15.87 -1.01 10.04
CA ALA A 94 -15.70 -1.56 8.70
C ALA A 94 -15.08 -2.97 8.69
N LEU A 95 -14.26 -3.28 9.70
CA LEU A 95 -13.67 -4.61 9.89
C LEU A 95 -14.57 -5.55 10.70
N GLY A 96 -15.71 -5.10 11.21
CA GLY A 96 -16.52 -5.88 12.16
C GLY A 96 -15.75 -6.21 13.45
N ALA A 97 -14.91 -5.29 13.92
CA ALA A 97 -14.12 -5.41 15.14
C ALA A 97 -14.65 -4.49 16.24
N GLY A 98 -14.63 -4.98 17.50
CA GLY A 98 -15.22 -4.30 18.64
C GLY A 98 -16.76 -4.25 18.60
N THR A 99 -17.37 -3.71 19.66
CA THR A 99 -18.84 -3.61 19.73
C THR A 99 -19.34 -2.41 18.91
N VAL A 100 -20.39 -2.63 18.11
CA VAL A 100 -20.98 -1.58 17.25
C VAL A 100 -21.38 -0.35 18.06
N ALA A 101 -22.00 -0.55 19.23
CA ALA A 101 -22.43 0.53 20.12
C ALA A 101 -21.26 1.44 20.55
N ARG A 102 -20.14 0.84 20.99
CA ARG A 102 -18.96 1.60 21.43
C ARG A 102 -18.30 2.39 20.29
N GLN A 103 -18.22 1.80 19.10
CA GLN A 103 -17.63 2.51 17.96
C GLN A 103 -18.56 3.60 17.42
N ARG A 104 -19.88 3.39 17.47
CA ARG A 104 -20.89 4.43 17.17
C ARG A 104 -20.74 5.61 18.13
N GLU A 105 -20.63 5.34 19.42
CA GLU A 105 -20.43 6.38 20.44
C GLU A 105 -19.13 7.17 20.19
N ALA A 106 -18.02 6.47 19.92
CA ALA A 106 -16.74 7.11 19.59
C ALA A 106 -16.83 7.97 18.32
N LEU A 107 -17.57 7.53 17.30
CA LEU A 107 -17.81 8.34 16.10
C LEU A 107 -18.70 9.58 16.40
N GLY A 108 -19.71 9.42 17.25
CA GLY A 108 -20.60 10.51 17.68
C GLY A 108 -19.88 11.57 18.52
N GLY A 109 -18.88 11.16 19.29
CA GLY A 109 -18.06 12.05 20.11
C GLY A 109 -16.93 12.78 19.38
N VAL A 110 -16.80 12.63 18.05
CA VAL A 110 -15.69 13.25 17.30
C VAL A 110 -15.74 14.77 17.37
N VAL A 111 -14.68 15.37 17.91
CA VAL A 111 -14.60 16.83 18.11
C VAL A 111 -14.19 17.63 16.87
N ASP A 112 -13.54 16.99 15.88
CA ASP A 112 -13.01 17.67 14.67
C ASP A 112 -13.07 16.74 13.45
N TRP A 113 -14.21 16.79 12.76
CA TRP A 113 -14.48 16.06 11.52
C TRP A 113 -13.58 16.48 10.33
N PRO A 114 -13.25 17.77 10.12
CA PRO A 114 -12.25 18.17 9.13
C PRO A 114 -10.88 17.48 9.31
N ALA A 115 -10.40 17.35 10.55
CA ALA A 115 -9.18 16.60 10.85
C ALA A 115 -9.33 15.10 10.56
N VAL A 116 -10.50 14.49 10.85
CA VAL A 116 -10.79 13.10 10.46
C VAL A 116 -10.68 12.94 8.95
N ALA A 117 -11.29 13.82 8.15
CA ALA A 117 -11.17 13.74 6.68
C ALA A 117 -9.73 13.92 6.19
N GLY A 118 -8.94 14.77 6.87
CA GLY A 118 -7.50 14.89 6.66
C GLY A 118 -6.76 13.56 6.91
N LEU A 119 -7.06 12.88 8.01
CA LEU A 119 -6.49 11.58 8.36
C LEU A 119 -6.96 10.47 7.41
N VAL A 120 -8.23 10.45 7.02
CA VAL A 120 -8.78 9.52 6.02
C VAL A 120 -8.03 9.65 4.69
N ALA A 121 -7.82 10.89 4.22
CA ALA A 121 -7.04 11.16 3.02
C ALA A 121 -5.58 10.74 3.17
N TYR A 122 -4.96 11.06 4.31
CA TYR A 122 -3.59 10.68 4.64
C TYR A 122 -3.45 9.16 4.60
N HIS A 123 -4.27 8.42 5.34
CA HIS A 123 -4.20 6.97 5.44
C HIS A 123 -4.74 6.22 4.21
N ARG A 124 -5.41 6.92 3.29
CA ARG A 124 -5.99 6.39 2.04
C ARG A 124 -7.05 5.32 2.29
N VAL A 125 -7.90 5.56 3.28
CA VAL A 125 -8.94 4.63 3.76
C VAL A 125 -10.35 5.16 3.51
N GLY A 126 -10.55 6.03 2.51
CA GLY A 126 -11.83 6.72 2.26
C GLY A 126 -13.03 5.80 2.09
N ALA A 127 -12.91 4.77 1.25
CA ALA A 127 -14.00 3.82 1.03
C ALA A 127 -14.27 2.96 2.28
N LEU A 128 -13.22 2.45 2.92
CA LEU A 128 -13.31 1.63 4.13
C LEU A 128 -13.90 2.41 5.31
N PHE A 129 -13.44 3.63 5.56
CA PHE A 129 -13.97 4.51 6.61
C PHE A 129 -15.46 4.81 6.39
N LEU A 130 -15.86 5.16 5.16
CA LEU A 130 -17.27 5.38 4.82
C LEU A 130 -18.12 4.11 4.88
N ALA A 131 -17.55 2.93 4.74
CA ALA A 131 -18.26 1.68 4.99
C ALA A 131 -18.55 1.53 6.49
N GLY A 132 -17.55 1.77 7.35
CA GLY A 132 -17.73 1.72 8.79
C GLY A 132 -18.69 2.77 9.34
N VAL A 133 -18.65 4.01 8.85
CA VAL A 133 -19.63 5.06 9.20
C VAL A 133 -21.06 4.61 8.88
N ARG A 134 -21.27 3.97 7.71
CA ARG A 134 -22.57 3.40 7.33
C ARG A 134 -22.98 2.25 8.23
N THR A 135 -22.08 1.31 8.54
CA THR A 135 -22.33 0.20 9.48
C THR A 135 -22.70 0.72 10.87
N GLY A 136 -22.04 1.79 11.32
CA GLY A 136 -22.35 2.44 12.59
C GLY A 136 -23.63 3.28 12.56
N GLY A 137 -24.25 3.53 11.39
CA GLY A 137 -25.40 4.42 11.25
C GLY A 137 -25.16 5.81 11.84
N VAL A 138 -23.95 6.37 11.65
CA VAL A 138 -23.60 7.72 12.08
C VAL A 138 -23.61 8.63 10.86
N GLU A 139 -24.26 9.78 10.97
CA GLU A 139 -24.16 10.82 9.94
C GLU A 139 -22.94 11.70 10.20
N VAL A 140 -22.26 12.10 9.12
CA VAL A 140 -21.17 13.08 9.22
C VAL A 140 -21.79 14.46 9.38
N PRO A 141 -21.63 15.15 10.53
CA PRO A 141 -22.40 16.36 10.85
C PRO A 141 -22.14 17.53 9.90
N ASP A 142 -20.91 17.66 9.41
CA ASP A 142 -20.49 18.74 8.50
C ASP A 142 -20.69 18.31 7.02
N PRO A 143 -21.59 18.97 6.26
CA PRO A 143 -21.84 18.65 4.85
C PRO A 143 -20.60 18.78 3.96
N GLU A 144 -19.70 19.73 4.25
CA GLU A 144 -18.47 19.91 3.48
C GLU A 144 -17.50 18.76 3.74
N VAL A 145 -17.42 18.28 5.00
CA VAL A 145 -16.65 17.08 5.33
C VAL A 145 -17.23 15.85 4.65
N ALA A 146 -18.56 15.68 4.67
CA ALA A 146 -19.23 14.58 3.98
C ALA A 146 -18.93 14.58 2.47
N ARG A 147 -19.01 15.76 1.83
CA ARG A 147 -18.66 15.97 0.42
C ARG A 147 -17.20 15.62 0.15
N ARG A 148 -16.28 16.04 1.01
CA ARG A 148 -14.84 15.74 0.90
C ARG A 148 -14.57 14.24 1.00
N LEU A 149 -15.18 13.55 1.96
CA LEU A 149 -15.06 12.08 2.10
C LEU A 149 -15.61 11.35 0.88
N ALA A 150 -16.77 11.77 0.37
CA ALA A 150 -17.35 11.22 -0.85
C ALA A 150 -16.44 11.42 -2.06
N LEU A 151 -15.80 12.59 -2.20
CA LEU A 151 -14.83 12.86 -3.25
C LEU A 151 -13.58 11.98 -3.14
N LEU A 152 -13.06 11.74 -1.93
CA LEU A 152 -11.95 10.82 -1.70
C LEU A 152 -12.29 9.39 -2.15
N ARG A 153 -13.50 8.91 -1.84
CA ARG A 153 -14.00 7.61 -2.31
C ARG A 153 -14.07 7.57 -3.84
N ARG A 154 -14.71 8.56 -4.48
CA ARG A 154 -14.84 8.63 -5.95
C ARG A 154 -13.49 8.62 -6.64
N ARG A 155 -12.52 9.42 -6.14
CA ARG A 155 -11.14 9.42 -6.66
C ARG A 155 -10.45 8.06 -6.52
N GLY A 156 -10.71 7.35 -5.41
CA GLY A 156 -10.24 5.98 -5.20
C GLY A 156 -10.76 5.02 -6.26
N VAL A 157 -12.07 5.04 -6.51
CA VAL A 157 -12.74 4.20 -7.53
C VAL A 157 -12.20 4.49 -8.93
N LEU A 158 -12.12 5.77 -9.34
CA LEU A 158 -11.61 6.14 -10.66
C LEU A 158 -10.16 5.69 -10.88
N ARG A 159 -9.34 5.76 -9.82
CA ARG A 159 -7.97 5.25 -9.89
C ARG A 159 -7.97 3.72 -9.99
N GLY A 160 -8.80 3.05 -9.19
CA GLY A 160 -8.97 1.60 -9.26
C GLY A 160 -9.36 1.13 -10.66
N ALA A 161 -10.28 1.82 -11.34
CA ALA A 161 -10.67 1.50 -12.72
C ALA A 161 -9.49 1.58 -13.70
N ARG A 162 -8.60 2.58 -13.56
CA ARG A 162 -7.36 2.67 -14.37
C ARG A 162 -6.38 1.55 -14.06
N GLN A 163 -6.32 1.12 -12.80
CA GLN A 163 -5.48 0.00 -12.38
C GLN A 163 -6.01 -1.32 -12.92
N TYR A 164 -7.32 -1.53 -12.87
CA TYR A 164 -7.99 -2.69 -13.45
C TYR A 164 -7.68 -2.81 -14.95
N ALA A 165 -7.87 -1.74 -15.72
CA ALA A 165 -7.54 -1.73 -17.14
C ALA A 165 -6.04 -1.86 -17.44
N ALA A 166 -5.16 -1.55 -16.48
CA ALA A 166 -3.73 -1.80 -16.61
C ALA A 166 -3.40 -3.27 -16.30
N MET A 167 -4.04 -3.84 -15.27
CA MET A 167 -3.88 -5.25 -14.89
C MET A 167 -4.29 -6.16 -16.04
N CYS A 168 -5.52 -6.05 -16.58
CA CYS A 168 -5.99 -6.90 -17.70
C CYS A 168 -4.99 -6.91 -18.85
N ARG A 169 -4.66 -5.71 -19.38
CA ARG A 169 -3.71 -5.56 -20.48
C ARG A 169 -2.36 -6.20 -20.25
N VAL A 170 -1.85 -6.13 -19.02
CA VAL A 170 -0.51 -6.61 -18.70
C VAL A 170 -0.53 -8.10 -18.40
N THR A 171 -1.53 -8.60 -17.68
CA THR A 171 -1.66 -10.04 -17.41
C THR A 171 -1.95 -10.81 -18.68
N ASP A 172 -2.85 -10.33 -19.55
CA ASP A 172 -3.15 -10.98 -20.84
C ASP A 172 -1.89 -11.12 -21.69
N ALA A 173 -1.07 -10.07 -21.73
CA ALA A 173 0.15 -10.07 -22.52
C ALA A 173 1.23 -10.97 -21.91
N LEU A 174 1.34 -11.02 -20.57
CA LEU A 174 2.28 -11.91 -19.88
C LEU A 174 1.87 -13.37 -20.06
N ASP A 175 0.58 -13.67 -19.95
CA ASP A 175 0.04 -15.01 -20.15
C ASP A 175 0.26 -15.47 -21.60
N ALA A 176 0.04 -14.59 -22.59
CA ALA A 176 0.34 -14.87 -24.00
C ALA A 176 1.84 -15.10 -24.26
N ALA A 177 2.72 -14.50 -23.46
CA ALA A 177 4.17 -14.70 -23.51
C ALA A 177 4.66 -15.87 -22.65
N GLY A 178 3.76 -16.59 -21.97
CA GLY A 178 4.12 -17.68 -21.07
C GLY A 178 4.87 -17.26 -19.81
N ILE A 179 4.74 -15.99 -19.39
CA ILE A 179 5.41 -15.44 -18.20
C ILE A 179 4.41 -15.47 -17.03
N PRO A 180 4.55 -16.38 -16.06
CA PRO A 180 3.66 -16.41 -14.91
C PRO A 180 3.81 -15.13 -14.08
N SER A 181 2.70 -14.65 -13.51
CA SER A 181 2.71 -13.42 -12.73
C SER A 181 1.72 -13.44 -11.56
N LEU A 182 2.06 -12.70 -10.50
CA LEU A 182 1.25 -12.59 -9.29
C LEU A 182 1.03 -11.12 -8.91
N ILE A 183 -0.22 -10.73 -8.69
CA ILE A 183 -0.57 -9.39 -8.20
C ILE A 183 -0.49 -9.39 -6.67
N LEU A 184 0.43 -8.63 -6.08
CA LEU A 184 0.73 -8.73 -4.64
C LEU A 184 -0.25 -7.96 -3.74
N LYS A 185 -0.90 -6.93 -4.28
CA LYS A 185 -1.81 -6.01 -3.57
C LYS A 185 -2.84 -5.41 -4.52
N GLY A 186 -3.60 -4.42 -4.04
CA GLY A 186 -4.50 -3.65 -4.88
C GLY A 186 -5.87 -4.32 -5.00
N LEU A 187 -6.39 -4.39 -6.22
CA LEU A 187 -7.78 -4.79 -6.49
C LEU A 187 -8.09 -6.25 -6.12
N PRO A 188 -7.25 -7.26 -6.47
CA PRO A 188 -7.53 -8.66 -6.11
C PRO A 188 -7.56 -8.85 -4.59
N LEU A 189 -6.58 -8.25 -3.89
CA LEU A 189 -6.56 -8.26 -2.44
C LEU A 189 -7.76 -7.50 -1.83
N GLY A 190 -8.21 -6.40 -2.46
CA GLY A 190 -9.42 -5.70 -2.02
C GLY A 190 -10.68 -6.56 -2.13
N GLN A 191 -10.82 -7.26 -3.26
CA GLN A 191 -11.90 -8.20 -3.48
C GLN A 191 -11.86 -9.35 -2.45
N ARG A 192 -10.70 -9.99 -2.27
CA ARG A 192 -10.52 -11.10 -1.32
C ARG A 192 -10.85 -10.73 0.13
N LEU A 193 -10.50 -9.51 0.56
CA LEU A 193 -10.62 -9.08 1.96
C LEU A 193 -11.95 -8.41 2.28
N TYR A 194 -12.54 -7.69 1.32
CA TYR A 194 -13.68 -6.81 1.57
C TYR A 194 -14.88 -7.08 0.65
N GLY A 195 -14.80 -8.09 -0.23
CA GLY A 195 -15.82 -8.37 -1.24
C GLY A 195 -15.98 -7.26 -2.30
N SER A 196 -15.05 -6.31 -2.35
CA SER A 196 -15.08 -5.19 -3.29
C SER A 196 -13.66 -4.76 -3.67
N PRO A 197 -13.32 -4.72 -4.97
CA PRO A 197 -11.97 -4.36 -5.40
C PRO A 197 -11.66 -2.88 -5.13
N PHE A 198 -12.70 -2.05 -5.03
CA PHE A 198 -12.60 -0.60 -4.83
C PHE A 198 -12.75 -0.18 -3.35
N ALA A 199 -12.85 -1.13 -2.41
CA ALA A 199 -12.83 -0.84 -0.98
C ALA A 199 -11.49 -0.19 -0.53
N LYS A 200 -10.45 -0.32 -1.36
CA LYS A 200 -9.10 0.17 -1.11
C LYS A 200 -8.68 1.18 -2.17
N SER A 201 -7.81 2.12 -1.77
CA SER A 201 -7.12 3.00 -2.70
C SER A 201 -5.63 2.66 -2.77
N SER A 202 -5.21 2.05 -3.88
CA SER A 202 -3.80 1.92 -4.23
C SER A 202 -3.33 3.10 -5.10
N ILE A 203 -2.02 3.22 -5.33
CA ILE A 203 -1.46 4.15 -6.33
C ILE A 203 -0.74 3.42 -7.46
N ASP A 204 -0.39 2.17 -7.22
CA ASP A 204 0.44 1.27 -8.01
C ASP A 204 -0.27 -0.09 -8.17
N VAL A 205 0.10 -0.79 -9.24
CA VAL A 205 -0.11 -2.22 -9.43
C VAL A 205 1.21 -2.91 -9.08
N ASP A 206 1.23 -3.70 -8.02
CA ASP A 206 2.38 -4.50 -7.59
C ASP A 206 2.34 -5.85 -8.32
N LEU A 207 3.17 -6.05 -9.33
CA LEU A 207 3.21 -7.25 -10.16
C LEU A 207 4.52 -8.01 -9.94
N LEU A 208 4.46 -9.23 -9.42
CA LEU A 208 5.60 -10.13 -9.25
C LEU A 208 5.70 -11.09 -10.44
N VAL A 209 6.90 -11.22 -10.99
CA VAL A 209 7.28 -12.18 -12.03
C VAL A 209 8.50 -12.97 -11.57
N PRO A 210 8.80 -14.13 -12.17
CA PRO A 210 10.02 -14.86 -11.83
C PRO A 210 11.26 -14.06 -12.28
N GLU A 211 12.37 -14.28 -11.57
CA GLU A 211 13.62 -13.51 -11.71
C GLU A 211 14.21 -13.60 -13.13
N ASP A 212 14.12 -14.78 -13.75
CA ASP A 212 14.54 -15.07 -15.12
C ASP A 212 13.61 -14.45 -16.17
N GLY A 213 12.30 -14.42 -15.91
CA GLY A 213 11.30 -13.76 -16.75
C GLY A 213 11.26 -12.23 -16.63
N PHE A 214 11.97 -11.65 -15.66
CA PHE A 214 11.90 -10.21 -15.36
C PHE A 214 12.27 -9.32 -16.55
N GLY A 215 13.34 -9.67 -17.28
CA GLY A 215 13.80 -8.90 -18.44
C GLY A 215 12.78 -8.89 -19.58
N ALA A 216 12.16 -10.05 -19.86
CA ALA A 216 11.12 -10.19 -20.86
C ALA A 216 9.86 -9.42 -20.47
N ALA A 217 9.40 -9.54 -19.21
CA ALA A 217 8.27 -8.77 -18.69
C ALA A 217 8.51 -7.25 -18.78
N ALA A 218 9.72 -6.79 -18.46
CA ALA A 218 10.11 -5.39 -18.60
C ALA A 218 10.15 -4.92 -20.08
N GLY A 219 10.48 -5.81 -21.02
CA GLY A 219 10.34 -5.59 -22.46
C GLY A 219 8.90 -5.39 -22.89
N LEU A 220 8.04 -6.32 -22.50
CA LEU A 220 6.62 -6.32 -22.81
C LEU A 220 5.91 -5.06 -22.28
N LEU A 221 6.20 -4.64 -21.05
CA LEU A 221 5.66 -3.37 -20.52
C LEU A 221 6.03 -2.17 -21.41
N ARG A 222 7.24 -2.12 -21.97
CA ARG A 222 7.67 -1.05 -22.87
C ARG A 222 6.91 -1.08 -24.19
N GLU A 223 6.75 -2.26 -24.77
CA GLU A 223 5.98 -2.47 -26.01
C GLU A 223 4.51 -2.05 -25.85
N LEU A 224 3.91 -2.35 -24.69
CA LEU A 224 2.54 -1.94 -24.39
C LEU A 224 2.39 -0.43 -24.05
N GLY A 225 3.50 0.33 -24.06
CA GLY A 225 3.53 1.78 -23.91
C GLY A 225 3.74 2.29 -22.48
N TRP A 226 4.23 1.45 -21.56
CA TRP A 226 4.73 1.91 -20.27
C TRP A 226 6.22 2.26 -20.33
N ARG A 227 6.58 3.43 -19.79
CA ARG A 227 7.98 3.85 -19.72
C ARG A 227 8.55 3.54 -18.34
N ARG A 228 9.74 2.96 -18.29
CA ARG A 228 10.47 2.80 -17.03
C ARG A 228 10.84 4.18 -16.49
N THR A 229 10.45 4.43 -15.25
CA THR A 229 10.66 5.67 -14.49
C THR A 229 11.51 5.46 -13.24
N VAL A 230 11.70 4.21 -12.80
CA VAL A 230 12.70 3.85 -11.79
C VAL A 230 13.29 2.49 -12.17
N PRO A 231 14.62 2.30 -12.16
CA PRO A 231 15.64 3.32 -11.95
C PRO A 231 15.60 4.47 -12.98
N ASP A 232 16.02 5.66 -12.53
CA ASP A 232 16.13 6.90 -13.33
C ASP A 232 17.58 7.41 -13.24
N PHE A 233 18.48 6.69 -13.91
CA PHE A 233 19.89 7.02 -14.06
C PHE A 233 20.43 6.37 -15.34
N ARG A 234 21.58 6.86 -15.83
CA ARG A 234 22.29 6.22 -16.95
C ARG A 234 22.69 4.80 -16.57
N GLU A 235 22.18 3.83 -17.32
CA GLU A 235 22.44 2.42 -17.07
C GLU A 235 23.87 2.05 -17.42
N THR A 236 24.52 1.39 -16.47
CA THR A 236 25.78 0.69 -16.67
C THR A 236 25.70 -0.66 -15.98
N PRO A 237 26.45 -1.68 -16.42
CA PRO A 237 26.43 -2.99 -15.78
C PRO A 237 26.65 -2.93 -14.27
N ALA A 238 27.59 -2.13 -13.76
CA ALA A 238 27.83 -2.02 -12.32
C ALA A 238 26.65 -1.40 -11.56
N ARG A 239 26.02 -0.34 -12.11
CA ARG A 239 24.87 0.33 -11.47
C ARG A 239 23.63 -0.54 -11.44
N MET A 240 23.36 -1.25 -12.53
CA MET A 240 22.20 -2.15 -12.60
C MET A 240 22.39 -3.34 -11.66
N ARG A 241 23.56 -3.98 -11.66
CA ARG A 241 23.88 -5.04 -10.68
C ARG A 241 23.71 -4.56 -9.24
N TRP A 242 24.19 -3.36 -8.92
CA TRP A 242 23.98 -2.80 -7.59
C TRP A 242 22.51 -2.56 -7.29
N TYR A 243 21.80 -1.85 -8.17
CA TYR A 243 20.39 -1.52 -8.01
C TYR A 243 19.55 -2.79 -7.80
N ASP A 244 19.71 -3.78 -8.67
CA ASP A 244 18.97 -5.05 -8.59
C ASP A 244 19.38 -5.89 -7.37
N SER A 245 20.57 -5.68 -6.79
CA SER A 245 20.97 -6.35 -5.54
C SER A 245 20.32 -5.76 -4.28
N VAL A 246 19.88 -4.48 -4.30
CA VAL A 246 19.33 -3.77 -3.13
C VAL A 246 17.89 -3.31 -3.30
N GLN A 247 17.37 -3.33 -4.52
CA GLN A 247 15.97 -3.05 -4.86
C GLN A 247 15.30 -4.34 -5.31
N LYS A 248 13.97 -4.34 -5.26
CA LYS A 248 13.15 -5.50 -5.59
C LYS A 248 12.29 -5.30 -6.84
N GLU A 249 12.26 -4.07 -7.36
CA GLU A 249 11.33 -3.67 -8.39
C GLU A 249 11.90 -2.62 -9.34
N HIS A 250 11.37 -2.61 -10.57
CA HIS A 250 11.46 -1.49 -11.50
C HIS A 250 10.07 -0.86 -11.61
N VAL A 251 10.01 0.46 -11.74
CA VAL A 251 8.75 1.20 -11.79
C VAL A 251 8.50 1.69 -13.20
N PHE A 252 7.31 1.37 -13.71
CA PHE A 252 6.83 1.72 -15.02
C PHE A 252 5.62 2.66 -14.91
N THR A 253 5.64 3.77 -15.64
CA THR A 253 4.53 4.73 -15.67
C THR A 253 4.06 4.92 -17.10
N GLY A 254 2.75 4.86 -17.31
CA GLY A 254 2.15 4.95 -18.63
C GLY A 254 0.64 4.75 -18.54
N ARG A 255 -0.09 5.22 -19.56
CA ARG A 255 -1.54 4.97 -19.72
C ARG A 255 -2.39 5.32 -18.48
N GLY A 256 -1.97 6.33 -17.71
CA GLY A 256 -2.67 6.78 -16.49
C GLY A 256 -2.50 5.89 -15.25
N SER A 257 -1.59 4.91 -15.29
CA SER A 257 -1.31 3.97 -14.21
C SER A 257 0.20 3.82 -13.95
N ARG A 258 0.53 3.35 -12.74
CA ARG A 258 1.89 3.02 -12.31
C ARG A 258 1.95 1.52 -12.02
N ILE A 259 2.93 0.84 -12.57
CA ILE A 259 3.21 -0.58 -12.36
C ILE A 259 4.56 -0.68 -11.67
N GLU A 260 4.61 -1.37 -10.54
CA GLU A 260 5.85 -1.78 -9.91
C GLU A 260 6.04 -3.24 -10.30
N LEU A 261 6.99 -3.49 -11.20
CA LEU A 261 7.37 -4.82 -11.64
C LEU A 261 8.40 -5.35 -10.65
N HIS A 262 7.99 -6.33 -9.85
CA HIS A 262 8.77 -6.95 -8.78
C HIS A 262 9.46 -8.21 -9.32
N ARG A 263 10.71 -8.39 -8.91
CA ARG A 263 11.49 -9.63 -9.07
C ARG A 263 11.64 -10.40 -7.76
N ARG A 264 11.39 -9.71 -6.63
CA ARG A 264 11.36 -10.26 -5.26
C ARG A 264 10.24 -9.61 -4.45
N LEU A 265 9.78 -10.27 -3.39
CA LEU A 265 8.77 -9.70 -2.49
C LEU A 265 9.29 -8.47 -1.71
N LEU A 266 10.56 -8.51 -1.27
CA LEU A 266 11.16 -7.53 -0.38
C LEU A 266 12.54 -7.10 -0.90
N SER A 267 12.95 -5.87 -0.54
CA SER A 267 14.25 -5.32 -0.97
C SER A 267 15.42 -6.06 -0.34
N ASN A 268 15.23 -6.56 0.89
CA ASN A 268 16.20 -7.37 1.60
C ASN A 268 15.80 -8.85 1.47
N PRO A 269 16.51 -9.65 0.65
CA PRO A 269 16.17 -11.04 0.42
C PRO A 269 16.39 -11.92 1.66
N PHE A 270 17.12 -11.44 2.67
CA PHE A 270 17.37 -12.17 3.91
C PHE A 270 16.29 -11.98 4.98
N LEU A 271 15.15 -11.35 4.63
CA LEU A 271 13.99 -11.22 5.51
C LEU A 271 12.94 -12.29 5.18
N PHE A 272 12.37 -12.25 3.98
CA PHE A 272 11.40 -13.23 3.49
C PHE A 272 11.41 -13.23 1.96
N ASP A 273 11.97 -14.28 1.38
CA ASP A 273 12.19 -14.41 -0.07
C ASP A 273 11.97 -15.87 -0.53
N PRO A 274 10.74 -16.41 -0.46
CA PRO A 274 10.45 -17.73 -1.00
C PRO A 274 10.64 -17.74 -2.53
N PRO A 275 11.05 -18.87 -3.12
CA PRO A 275 11.13 -19.01 -4.57
C PRO A 275 9.79 -18.72 -5.25
N PHE A 276 9.82 -18.09 -6.43
CA PHE A 276 8.61 -17.74 -7.17
C PHE A 276 7.70 -18.96 -7.41
N ASP A 277 8.25 -20.09 -7.85
CA ASP A 277 7.47 -21.30 -8.13
C ASP A 277 6.73 -21.84 -6.90
N ALA A 278 7.34 -21.70 -5.72
CA ALA A 278 6.70 -22.06 -4.46
C ALA A 278 5.52 -21.12 -4.14
N LEU A 279 5.64 -19.82 -4.42
CA LEU A 279 4.53 -18.87 -4.27
C LEU A 279 3.44 -19.12 -5.31
N HIS A 280 3.83 -19.36 -6.57
CA HIS A 280 2.94 -19.54 -7.70
C HIS A 280 2.12 -20.84 -7.59
N SER A 281 2.74 -21.94 -7.15
CA SER A 281 2.04 -23.22 -6.91
C SER A 281 0.98 -23.14 -5.80
N ARG A 282 1.10 -22.19 -4.87
CA ARG A 282 0.10 -21.90 -3.82
C ARG A 282 -0.70 -20.63 -4.08
N ALA A 283 -0.60 -20.08 -5.30
CA ALA A 283 -1.29 -18.85 -5.64
C ALA A 283 -2.80 -19.05 -5.59
N LEU A 284 -3.50 -17.99 -5.21
CA LEU A 284 -4.95 -17.93 -5.25
C LEU A 284 -5.36 -17.03 -6.41
N CYS A 285 -6.35 -17.44 -7.20
CA CYS A 285 -6.87 -16.59 -8.26
C CYS A 285 -8.21 -15.99 -7.84
N VAL A 286 -8.30 -14.66 -7.91
CA VAL A 286 -9.45 -13.86 -7.47
C VAL A 286 -10.17 -13.30 -8.68
N GLU A 287 -11.48 -13.46 -8.73
CA GLU A 287 -12.35 -12.84 -9.72
C GLU A 287 -12.58 -11.37 -9.39
N VAL A 288 -12.23 -10.47 -10.30
CA VAL A 288 -12.47 -9.03 -10.18
C VAL A 288 -13.27 -8.59 -11.39
N GLY A 289 -14.60 -8.53 -11.23
CA GLY A 289 -15.49 -8.36 -12.38
C GLY A 289 -15.44 -9.62 -13.27
N PRO A 290 -15.36 -9.49 -14.61
CA PRO A 290 -15.27 -10.62 -15.52
C PRO A 290 -13.88 -11.29 -15.57
N ASP A 291 -12.83 -10.64 -15.05
CA ASP A 291 -11.45 -11.10 -15.19
C ASP A 291 -10.94 -11.80 -13.92
N ARG A 292 -9.99 -12.71 -14.11
CA ARG A 292 -9.37 -13.47 -13.01
C ARG A 292 -7.90 -13.08 -12.85
N PHE A 293 -7.49 -12.74 -11.64
CA PHE A 293 -6.11 -12.36 -11.33
C PHE A 293 -5.53 -13.26 -10.25
N CYS A 294 -4.33 -13.80 -10.48
CA CYS A 294 -3.65 -14.60 -9.48
C CYS A 294 -2.83 -13.73 -8.52
N THR A 295 -2.88 -14.07 -7.24
CA THR A 295 -2.26 -13.38 -6.11
C THR A 295 -1.61 -14.40 -5.17
N LEU A 296 -0.92 -13.96 -4.13
CA LEU A 296 -0.32 -14.88 -3.17
C LEU A 296 -1.44 -15.65 -2.43
N GLY A 297 -1.19 -16.91 -2.11
CA GLY A 297 -2.03 -17.66 -1.17
C GLY A 297 -2.06 -16.97 0.20
N ASP A 298 -3.14 -17.14 0.96
CA ASP A 298 -3.41 -16.35 2.17
C ASP A 298 -2.28 -16.41 3.21
N ALA A 299 -1.64 -17.58 3.39
CA ALA A 299 -0.51 -17.74 4.31
C ALA A 299 0.71 -16.89 3.90
N ASP A 300 1.10 -16.97 2.62
CA ASP A 300 2.20 -16.18 2.05
C ASP A 300 1.85 -14.68 2.03
N GLN A 301 0.59 -14.34 1.72
CA GLN A 301 0.07 -12.98 1.72
C GLN A 301 0.14 -12.36 3.13
N LEU A 302 -0.21 -13.10 4.18
CA LEU A 302 -0.15 -12.61 5.57
C LEU A 302 1.30 -12.30 5.96
N VAL A 303 2.23 -13.22 5.70
CA VAL A 303 3.65 -13.03 6.00
C VAL A 303 4.23 -11.85 5.20
N TYR A 304 3.90 -11.77 3.91
CA TYR A 304 4.29 -10.66 3.05
C TYR A 304 3.78 -9.31 3.57
N LEU A 305 2.49 -9.21 3.94
CA LEU A 305 1.91 -7.98 4.49
C LEU A 305 2.58 -7.59 5.81
N GLY A 306 2.86 -8.57 6.69
CA GLY A 306 3.58 -8.36 7.95
C GLY A 306 4.98 -7.76 7.73
N CYS A 307 5.75 -8.36 6.82
CA CYS A 307 7.08 -7.87 6.47
C CYS A 307 7.05 -6.50 5.78
N HIS A 308 6.18 -6.34 4.78
CA HIS A 308 6.04 -5.09 4.02
C HIS A 308 5.63 -3.93 4.93
N GLY A 309 4.61 -4.12 5.75
CA GLY A 309 4.13 -3.10 6.67
C GLY A 309 5.20 -2.70 7.70
N SER A 310 5.94 -3.67 8.24
CA SER A 310 7.04 -3.41 9.17
C SER A 310 8.21 -2.67 8.51
N CYS A 311 8.57 -3.01 7.25
CA CYS A 311 9.56 -2.26 6.48
C CYS A 311 9.18 -0.78 6.25
N HIS A 312 7.88 -0.49 6.27
CA HIS A 312 7.35 0.87 6.14
C HIS A 312 6.82 1.44 7.47
N TYR A 313 7.07 0.78 8.60
CA TYR A 313 6.62 1.15 9.95
C TYR A 313 5.12 1.46 10.03
N TRP A 314 4.30 0.69 9.32
CA TRP A 314 2.84 0.82 9.35
C TRP A 314 2.33 2.26 9.23
N GLN A 315 3.06 3.13 8.50
CA GLN A 315 2.79 4.58 8.46
C GLN A 315 1.43 4.91 7.85
N ARG A 316 0.78 3.95 7.18
CA ARG A 316 -0.59 4.06 6.67
C ARG A 316 -1.46 2.96 7.29
N LEU A 317 -2.58 3.35 7.90
CA LEU A 317 -3.56 2.43 8.46
C LEU A 317 -4.16 1.49 7.42
N LYS A 318 -4.19 1.86 6.12
CA LYS A 318 -4.67 0.92 5.07
C LYS A 318 -3.97 -0.44 5.11
N TRP A 319 -2.65 -0.46 5.36
CA TRP A 319 -1.91 -1.71 5.42
C TRP A 319 -2.26 -2.52 6.67
N LEU A 320 -2.47 -1.83 7.79
CA LEU A 320 -2.88 -2.47 9.04
C LEU A 320 -4.29 -3.07 8.90
N CYS A 321 -5.22 -2.36 8.25
CA CYS A 321 -6.55 -2.88 7.94
C CYS A 321 -6.50 -4.09 7.01
N ASP A 322 -5.61 -4.11 6.02
CA ASP A 322 -5.44 -5.24 5.12
C ASP A 322 -4.96 -6.49 5.87
N PHE A 323 -3.95 -6.32 6.72
CA PHE A 323 -3.43 -7.39 7.55
C PHE A 323 -4.50 -7.91 8.51
N ALA A 324 -5.21 -7.01 9.20
CA ALA A 324 -6.27 -7.37 10.13
C ALA A 324 -7.47 -8.06 9.46
N ALA A 325 -7.87 -7.60 8.27
CA ALA A 325 -8.94 -8.23 7.49
C ALA A 325 -8.54 -9.65 7.06
N LEU A 326 -7.31 -9.83 6.55
CA LEU A 326 -6.81 -11.14 6.16
C LEU A 326 -6.78 -12.09 7.36
N LEU A 327 -6.16 -11.65 8.45
CA LEU A 327 -6.02 -12.40 9.70
C LEU A 327 -7.35 -12.97 10.22
N ARG A 328 -8.45 -12.19 10.10
CA ARG A 328 -9.78 -12.60 10.57
C ARG A 328 -10.50 -13.61 9.67
N THR A 329 -10.05 -13.77 8.43
CA THR A 329 -10.72 -14.62 7.43
C THR A 329 -9.94 -15.87 7.07
N MET A 330 -8.77 -16.06 7.70
CA MET A 330 -7.93 -17.25 7.50
C MET A 330 -8.43 -18.39 8.38
N GLY A 331 -8.47 -19.60 7.81
CA GLY A 331 -8.65 -20.83 8.58
C GLY A 331 -7.37 -21.25 9.31
N ASP A 332 -7.51 -22.18 10.25
CA ASP A 332 -6.43 -22.63 11.14
C ASP A 332 -5.22 -23.17 10.38
N ASP A 333 -5.42 -23.97 9.32
CA ASP A 333 -4.33 -24.49 8.47
C ASP A 333 -3.48 -23.36 7.85
N CYS A 334 -4.12 -22.30 7.36
CA CYS A 334 -3.40 -21.17 6.77
C CYS A 334 -2.66 -20.37 7.85
N LEU A 335 -3.24 -20.24 9.05
CA LEU A 335 -2.58 -19.59 10.19
C LEU A 335 -1.38 -20.39 10.67
N GLU A 336 -1.48 -21.73 10.70
CA GLU A 336 -0.36 -22.64 10.97
C GLU A 336 0.75 -22.49 9.96
N GLN A 337 0.43 -22.50 8.66
CA GLN A 337 1.40 -22.29 7.59
C GLN A 337 2.11 -20.94 7.72
N ALA A 338 1.36 -19.86 7.95
CA ALA A 338 1.92 -18.52 8.14
C ALA A 338 2.80 -18.44 9.40
N ALA A 339 2.38 -19.07 10.50
CA ALA A 339 3.16 -19.11 11.74
C ALA A 339 4.46 -19.91 11.57
N ALA A 340 4.39 -21.05 10.87
CA ALA A 340 5.56 -21.85 10.54
C ALA A 340 6.54 -21.09 9.63
N ALA A 341 6.05 -20.43 8.58
CA ALA A 341 6.87 -19.57 7.73
C ALA A 341 7.51 -18.43 8.54
N GLY A 342 6.74 -17.78 9.42
CA GLY A 342 7.20 -16.74 10.33
C GLY A 342 8.34 -17.20 11.24
N ARG A 343 8.22 -18.39 11.85
CA ARG A 343 9.28 -18.99 12.69
C ARG A 343 10.53 -19.33 11.89
N ARG A 344 10.38 -20.00 10.73
CA ARG A 344 11.53 -20.38 9.88
C ARG A 344 12.32 -19.15 9.43
N ALA A 345 11.63 -18.07 9.08
CA ALA A 345 12.24 -16.81 8.66
C ALA A 345 12.61 -15.86 9.82
N ARG A 346 12.39 -16.26 11.09
CA ARG A 346 12.66 -15.44 12.29
C ARG A 346 12.02 -14.05 12.24
N LEU A 347 10.73 -14.04 11.90
CA LEU A 347 9.92 -12.84 11.69
C LEU A 347 9.15 -12.39 12.94
N GLU A 348 9.57 -12.82 14.14
CA GLU A 348 8.90 -12.49 15.40
C GLU A 348 8.77 -10.97 15.59
N THR A 349 9.80 -10.19 15.25
CA THR A 349 9.69 -8.72 15.32
C THR A 349 8.73 -8.17 14.26
N ALA A 350 8.87 -8.62 13.01
CA ALA A 350 8.12 -8.09 11.89
C ALA A 350 6.61 -8.37 12.00
N ILE A 351 6.25 -9.61 12.36
CA ILE A 351 4.87 -10.04 12.53
C ILE A 351 4.35 -9.65 13.93
N GLY A 352 5.15 -9.82 14.99
CA GLY A 352 4.74 -9.46 16.35
C GLY A 352 4.36 -7.99 16.50
N ALA A 353 5.07 -7.09 15.81
CA ALA A 353 4.71 -5.67 15.80
C ALA A 353 3.32 -5.39 15.22
N VAL A 354 2.93 -6.06 14.13
CA VAL A 354 1.61 -5.86 13.54
C VAL A 354 0.51 -6.50 14.36
N LEU A 355 0.74 -7.68 14.93
CA LEU A 355 -0.21 -8.33 15.84
C LEU A 355 -0.52 -7.42 17.04
N LEU A 356 0.52 -6.80 17.63
CA LEU A 356 0.35 -5.84 18.72
C LEU A 356 -0.43 -4.59 18.28
N LEU A 357 -0.13 -4.04 17.09
CA LEU A 357 -0.86 -2.88 16.56
C LEU A 357 -2.33 -3.20 16.25
N CYS A 358 -2.62 -4.37 15.68
CA CYS A 358 -3.98 -4.84 15.42
C CYS A 358 -4.79 -4.96 16.72
N ARG A 359 -4.22 -5.62 17.73
CA ARG A 359 -4.86 -5.77 19.04
C ARG A 359 -5.12 -4.41 19.70
N GLN A 360 -4.11 -3.55 19.78
CA GLN A 360 -4.19 -2.27 20.50
C GLN A 360 -5.05 -1.23 19.81
N HIS A 361 -5.07 -1.19 18.47
CA HIS A 361 -5.66 -0.07 17.73
C HIS A 361 -6.84 -0.47 16.84
N LEU A 362 -6.89 -1.70 16.34
CA LEU A 362 -8.04 -2.20 15.56
C LEU A 362 -8.93 -3.17 16.36
N GLN A 363 -8.60 -3.48 17.61
CA GLN A 363 -9.37 -4.41 18.46
C GLN A 363 -9.60 -5.76 17.78
N VAL A 364 -8.60 -6.22 17.01
CA VAL A 364 -8.59 -7.55 16.40
C VAL A 364 -7.62 -8.40 17.19
N GLU A 365 -8.15 -9.40 17.89
CA GLU A 365 -7.34 -10.34 18.67
C GLU A 365 -6.63 -11.31 17.72
N PRO A 366 -5.29 -11.45 17.81
CA PRO A 366 -4.56 -12.46 17.07
C PRO A 366 -5.02 -13.88 17.43
N PRO A 367 -5.48 -14.71 16.47
CA PRO A 367 -5.75 -16.11 16.74
C PRO A 367 -4.45 -16.88 16.96
N GLN A 368 -4.52 -18.00 17.69
CA GLN A 368 -3.48 -19.02 17.60
C GLN A 368 -3.54 -19.69 16.22
N PRO A 369 -2.42 -20.22 15.70
CA PRO A 369 -1.06 -20.22 16.27
C PRO A 369 -0.23 -18.96 15.98
N ILE A 370 -0.72 -18.03 15.15
CA ILE A 370 0.09 -16.87 14.73
C ILE A 370 0.36 -15.90 15.89
N ALA A 371 -0.52 -15.84 16.88
CA ALA A 371 -0.34 -15.08 18.12
C ALA A 371 0.96 -15.45 18.86
N ALA A 372 1.47 -16.67 18.73
CA ALA A 372 2.73 -17.10 19.34
C ALA A 372 3.97 -16.33 18.82
N LEU A 373 3.86 -15.66 17.66
CA LEU A 373 4.90 -14.76 17.15
C LEU A 373 4.91 -13.39 17.83
N ALA A 374 3.83 -13.01 18.54
CA ALA A 374 3.71 -11.72 19.21
C ALA A 374 4.51 -11.69 20.52
N ARG A 375 5.84 -11.57 20.40
CA ARG A 375 6.72 -11.37 21.56
C ARG A 375 6.85 -9.89 21.86
N ASP A 376 6.45 -9.47 23.06
CA ASP A 376 6.79 -8.13 23.52
C ASP A 376 8.28 -8.03 23.81
N GLY A 377 8.94 -7.09 23.15
CA GLY A 377 10.38 -6.91 23.21
C GLY A 377 10.78 -5.52 22.71
N ALA A 378 11.99 -5.08 23.05
CA ALA A 378 12.48 -3.77 22.64
C ALA A 378 12.36 -3.51 21.11
N PRO A 379 12.67 -4.47 20.21
CA PRO A 379 12.44 -4.32 18.78
C PRO A 379 10.99 -4.06 18.39
N VAL A 380 10.05 -4.83 18.96
CA VAL A 380 8.60 -4.68 18.72
C VAL A 380 8.09 -3.34 19.24
N ARG A 381 8.50 -2.93 20.45
CA ARG A 381 8.16 -1.63 21.02
C ARG A 381 8.70 -0.47 20.18
N LEU A 382 9.90 -0.61 19.61
CA LEU A 382 10.46 0.38 18.70
C LEU A 382 9.64 0.50 17.40
N VAL A 383 9.33 -0.62 16.74
CA VAL A 383 8.54 -0.61 15.50
C VAL A 383 7.14 -0.05 15.74
N THR A 384 6.44 -0.49 16.79
CA THR A 384 5.10 0.02 17.12
C THR A 384 5.10 1.49 17.55
N GLY A 385 6.11 1.93 18.31
CA GLY A 385 6.30 3.33 18.68
C GLY A 385 6.55 4.25 17.49
N LEU A 386 7.40 3.81 16.54
CA LEU A 386 7.60 4.51 15.27
C LEU A 386 6.31 4.56 14.45
N SER A 387 5.56 3.46 14.40
CA SER A 387 4.29 3.36 13.68
C SER A 387 3.26 4.38 14.18
N ARG A 388 3.02 4.43 15.49
CA ARG A 388 2.08 5.40 16.10
C ARG A 388 2.46 6.85 15.83
N ARG A 389 3.76 7.17 15.93
CA ARG A 389 4.25 8.51 15.60
C ARG A 389 3.94 8.88 14.15
N ALA A 390 3.83 7.89 13.25
CA ALA A 390 3.63 8.08 11.82
C ALA A 390 2.19 8.23 11.38
N TRP A 391 1.21 8.00 12.27
CA TRP A 391 -0.20 8.15 11.91
C TRP A 391 -0.69 9.59 11.88
N LYS A 392 0.12 10.54 12.37
CA LYS A 392 -0.18 11.97 12.24
C LYS A 392 0.70 12.58 11.15
N PRO A 393 0.15 13.41 10.23
CA PRO A 393 0.95 14.14 9.24
C PRO A 393 2.09 14.92 9.90
N ARG A 394 3.25 14.98 9.24
CA ARG A 394 4.45 15.66 9.76
C ARG A 394 4.92 16.76 8.82
N GLY A 395 5.09 17.96 9.35
CA GLY A 395 5.78 19.08 8.70
C GLY A 395 7.24 19.21 9.15
N GLY A 396 8.04 19.95 8.37
CA GLY A 396 9.36 20.45 8.74
C GLY A 396 10.35 19.39 9.27
N LEU A 397 11.05 19.75 10.35
CA LEU A 397 12.11 18.95 10.99
C LEU A 397 11.63 17.56 11.44
N ARG A 398 10.36 17.41 11.86
CA ARG A 398 9.80 16.11 12.27
C ARG A 398 9.77 15.10 11.13
N ARG A 399 9.63 15.55 9.88
CA ARG A 399 9.72 14.70 8.69
C ARG A 399 11.15 14.22 8.44
N ILE A 400 12.15 15.06 8.72
CA ILE A 400 13.57 14.72 8.58
C ILE A 400 13.97 13.71 9.67
N ALA A 401 13.66 14.02 10.93
CA ALA A 401 13.89 13.12 12.05
C ALA A 401 13.24 11.75 11.81
N TRP A 402 12.00 11.72 11.31
CA TRP A 402 11.34 10.47 10.92
C TRP A 402 12.14 9.68 9.88
N LYS A 403 12.59 10.31 8.79
CA LYS A 403 13.39 9.63 7.76
C LYS A 403 14.67 9.03 8.31
N THR A 404 15.28 9.65 9.31
CA THR A 404 16.49 9.13 9.96
C THR A 404 16.15 7.97 10.89
N SER A 405 15.19 8.15 11.80
CA SER A 405 14.76 7.08 12.73
C SER A 405 14.21 5.85 11.99
N SER A 406 13.47 6.05 10.90
CA SER A 406 12.94 4.98 10.07
C SER A 406 14.01 4.27 9.23
N ARG A 407 15.24 4.78 9.13
CA ARG A 407 16.34 4.03 8.50
C ARG A 407 17.01 3.13 9.52
N VAL A 408 17.37 3.71 10.66
CA VAL A 408 18.01 2.97 11.76
C VAL A 408 17.09 1.87 12.30
N GLY A 409 15.78 2.12 12.38
CA GLY A 409 14.82 1.12 12.81
C GLY A 409 14.72 -0.12 11.90
N ARG A 410 15.25 -0.10 10.66
CA ARG A 410 15.11 -1.27 9.76
C ARG A 410 15.96 -2.43 10.25
N PHE A 411 17.06 -2.12 10.93
CA PHE A 411 17.98 -3.10 11.51
C PHE A 411 17.35 -3.94 12.61
N VAL A 412 16.23 -3.50 13.21
CA VAL A 412 15.54 -4.28 14.25
C VAL A 412 14.47 -5.22 13.69
N ILE A 413 14.11 -5.09 12.41
CA ILE A 413 13.04 -5.88 11.78
C ILE A 413 13.48 -7.33 11.57
N GLY A 414 14.74 -7.55 11.18
CA GLY A 414 15.35 -8.86 11.01
C GLY A 414 16.54 -9.08 11.95
N THR A 415 16.88 -10.34 12.22
CA THR A 415 17.87 -10.70 13.26
C THR A 415 19.22 -11.15 12.72
N GLY A 416 19.31 -11.62 11.47
CA GLY A 416 20.51 -12.24 10.91
C GLY A 416 21.63 -11.28 10.48
N PHE A 417 22.89 -11.74 10.52
CA PHE A 417 24.05 -10.99 10.04
C PHE A 417 23.92 -10.59 8.56
N ARG A 418 23.53 -11.52 7.69
CA ARG A 418 23.31 -11.25 6.25
C ARG A 418 22.25 -10.17 6.01
N PHE A 419 21.16 -10.22 6.79
CA PHE A 419 20.12 -9.18 6.77
C PHE A 419 20.70 -7.80 7.14
N ARG A 420 21.43 -7.71 8.25
CA ARG A 420 22.04 -6.45 8.71
C ARG A 420 23.09 -5.93 7.74
N LEU A 421 23.91 -6.80 7.18
CA LEU A 421 24.90 -6.45 6.16
C LEU A 421 24.23 -5.92 4.90
N HIS A 422 23.11 -6.52 4.48
CA HIS A 422 22.33 -6.04 3.33
C HIS A 422 21.72 -4.65 3.60
N GLU A 423 21.11 -4.44 4.78
CA GLU A 423 20.60 -3.10 5.17
C GLU A 423 21.73 -2.06 5.22
N ALA A 424 22.89 -2.42 5.77
CA ALA A 424 24.06 -1.53 5.80
C ALA A 424 24.52 -1.18 4.38
N ARG A 425 24.67 -2.17 3.50
CA ARG A 425 25.03 -1.96 2.08
C ARG A 425 24.03 -1.04 1.39
N ALA A 426 22.73 -1.25 1.56
CA ALA A 426 21.69 -0.41 0.96
C ALA A 426 21.71 1.06 1.46
N LEU A 427 22.25 1.31 2.66
CA LEU A 427 22.45 2.66 3.19
C LEU A 427 23.73 3.34 2.69
N LEU A 428 24.78 2.56 2.40
CA LEU A 428 26.07 3.07 1.92
C LEU A 428 25.98 3.68 0.52
N VAL A 429 25.22 3.09 -0.40
CA VAL A 429 25.05 3.63 -1.76
C VAL A 429 23.59 3.69 -2.13
N ARG A 430 23.07 4.92 -2.16
CA ARG A 430 21.72 5.18 -2.63
C ARG A 430 21.71 5.40 -4.13
N TYR A 431 20.88 4.66 -4.85
CA TYR A 431 20.79 4.76 -6.32
C TYR A 431 20.51 6.18 -6.83
N GLN A 432 19.88 7.05 -6.03
CA GLN A 432 19.66 8.46 -6.40
C GLN A 432 20.97 9.25 -6.55
N VAL A 433 22.10 8.73 -6.07
CA VAL A 433 23.42 9.32 -6.31
C VAL A 433 23.88 9.09 -7.75
N PHE A 434 23.46 8.00 -8.41
CA PHE A 434 23.87 7.68 -9.77
C PHE A 434 23.38 8.72 -10.78
N ALA A 435 22.23 9.36 -10.50
CA ALA A 435 21.70 10.46 -11.30
C ALA A 435 22.47 11.79 -11.09
N ARG A 436 23.28 11.90 -10.02
CA ARG A 436 24.03 13.13 -9.68
C ARG A 436 25.52 13.00 -9.94
N LEU A 437 26.06 11.80 -9.78
CA LEU A 437 27.46 11.46 -9.95
C LEU A 437 27.54 10.36 -11.00
N ASP A 438 27.93 10.74 -12.20
CA ASP A 438 28.00 9.84 -13.34
C ASP A 438 29.40 9.19 -13.46
N LEU A 439 29.84 8.47 -12.42
CA LEU A 439 31.13 7.76 -12.44
C LEU A 439 31.10 6.56 -13.41
N PRO A 440 32.15 6.34 -14.22
CA PRO A 440 32.27 5.14 -15.06
C PRO A 440 32.40 3.87 -14.19
N ASP A 441 32.08 2.70 -14.75
CA ASP A 441 32.04 1.42 -14.01
C ASP A 441 33.35 1.08 -13.28
N ARG A 442 34.50 1.41 -13.87
CA ARG A 442 35.82 1.21 -13.24
C ARG A 442 35.99 1.98 -11.91
N LEU A 443 35.20 3.03 -11.70
CA LEU A 443 35.21 3.87 -10.50
C LEU A 443 33.99 3.62 -9.61
N PHE A 444 33.20 2.57 -9.85
CA PHE A 444 32.00 2.29 -9.06
C PHE A 444 32.30 2.13 -7.56
N TRP A 445 33.48 1.60 -7.21
CA TRP A 445 33.94 1.42 -5.84
C TRP A 445 34.07 2.73 -5.04
N LEU A 446 34.09 3.90 -5.71
CA LEU A 446 34.10 5.21 -5.04
C LEU A 446 32.71 5.63 -4.51
N TYR A 447 31.61 5.06 -5.01
CA TYR A 447 30.26 5.48 -4.58
C TYR A 447 30.02 5.36 -3.06
N PRO A 448 30.40 4.27 -2.37
CA PRO A 448 30.26 4.16 -0.91
C PRO A 448 31.04 5.25 -0.14
N LEU A 449 32.19 5.68 -0.66
CA LEU A 449 33.05 6.69 -0.04
C LEU A 449 32.52 8.11 -0.27
N LEU A 450 32.01 8.37 -1.47
CA LEU A 450 31.52 9.68 -1.86
C LEU A 450 30.11 9.95 -1.33
N TRP A 451 29.25 8.93 -1.24
CA TRP A 451 27.85 9.12 -0.85
C TRP A 451 27.66 9.90 0.48
N PRO A 452 28.39 9.61 1.58
CA PRO A 452 28.28 10.40 2.81
C PRO A 452 28.49 11.91 2.60
N LEU A 453 29.44 12.28 1.73
CA LEU A 453 29.75 13.67 1.39
C LEU A 453 28.59 14.35 0.64
N PHE A 454 27.97 13.64 -0.31
CA PHE A 454 26.78 14.12 -1.03
C PHE A 454 25.50 14.05 -0.21
N GLY A 455 25.47 13.22 0.83
CA GLY A 455 24.41 13.14 1.81
C GLY A 455 24.36 14.37 2.71
N ALA A 456 25.52 14.90 3.12
CA ALA A 456 25.65 16.13 3.91
C ALA A 456 25.27 17.39 3.12
N LEU A 457 25.58 17.44 1.82
CA LEU A 457 25.21 18.54 0.92
C LEU A 457 23.69 18.69 0.69
N ARG A 458 22.87 17.72 1.14
CA ARG A 458 21.39 17.77 1.03
C ARG A 458 20.67 18.64 2.06
N LEU A 459 21.37 19.47 2.86
CA LEU A 459 20.71 20.54 3.62
C LEU A 459 20.50 21.83 2.80
N ARG A 460 21.06 21.93 1.59
CA ARG A 460 20.81 23.05 0.68
C ARG A 460 20.38 22.47 -0.68
N HIS A 461 19.14 22.80 -1.07
CA HIS A 461 18.51 22.54 -2.38
C HIS A 461 17.78 21.20 -2.56
N ALA A 462 16.46 21.25 -2.31
CA ALA A 462 15.44 20.90 -3.29
C ALA A 462 14.05 21.45 -2.89
N PRO A 463 13.71 22.70 -3.21
CA PRO A 463 12.38 23.05 -3.70
C PRO A 463 12.38 22.99 -5.24
N GLY A 464 11.30 22.47 -5.83
CA GLY A 464 11.08 22.44 -7.29
C GLY A 464 11.29 21.05 -7.89
N GLY A 465 10.41 20.53 -8.75
CA GLY A 465 9.18 21.09 -9.28
C GLY A 465 8.52 20.02 -10.13
N THR A 466 7.21 19.94 -10.04
CA THR A 466 6.40 19.55 -11.20
C THR A 466 6.85 20.44 -12.36
N ARG A 467 7.53 19.87 -13.36
CA ARG A 467 7.60 20.55 -14.66
C ARG A 467 6.15 20.71 -15.14
N PRO A 468 5.67 21.93 -15.44
CA PRO A 468 4.38 22.07 -16.09
C PRO A 468 4.44 21.30 -17.41
N LEU A 469 3.37 20.57 -17.69
CA LEU A 469 3.10 19.98 -19.00
C LEU A 469 3.29 21.08 -20.05
N VAL A 470 4.28 20.93 -20.91
CA VAL A 470 4.38 21.72 -22.13
C VAL A 470 3.08 21.45 -22.90
N LYS A 471 2.28 22.51 -23.08
CA LYS A 471 1.14 22.50 -24.00
C LYS A 471 1.68 22.06 -25.36
N ALA A 472 1.20 20.93 -25.87
CA ALA A 472 1.35 20.61 -27.27
C ALA A 472 0.65 21.71 -28.07
N GLY A 473 1.42 22.46 -28.87
CA GLY A 473 0.85 23.32 -29.90
C GLY A 473 0.15 22.47 -30.97
N PRO A 474 -0.82 23.04 -31.71
CA PRO A 474 -1.53 22.29 -32.74
C PRO A 474 -0.57 21.95 -33.87
N ALA A 475 -0.64 20.72 -34.37
CA ALA A 475 0.09 20.29 -35.56
C ALA A 475 -0.36 21.11 -36.78
N PRO A 476 0.54 21.47 -37.71
CA PRO A 476 0.14 22.04 -38.99
C PRO A 476 -0.61 20.99 -39.82
N ARG A 477 -1.56 21.48 -40.60
CA ARG A 477 -2.54 20.73 -41.39
C ARG A 477 -1.92 19.81 -42.44
#